data_AF-A0A8T4SZP7-F1
#
_entry.id   AF-A0A8T4SZP7-F1
#
_cell.length_a   1.000
_cell.length_b   1.000
_cell.length_c   1.000
_cell.angle_alpha   90.00
_cell.angle_beta   90.00
_cell.angle_gamma   90.00
#
_symmetry.space_group_name_H-M   'P 1'
#
loop_
_entity.id
_entity.type
_entity.pdbx_description
1 polymer ?
#
loop_
_entity_poly.entity_id
_entity_poly.type
_entity_poly.pdbx_seq_one_letter_code
_entity_poly.pdbx_strand_id
1 'polypeptide(L)'
;MKFKEALHKLENDHGFKEWRKKHPKDILAHGFMMLEQTNLDFWHIGYYDETADKITSFEVTDKKVVANEPTDIFKRPEAKIMGLTPETISVELADALDTSDQFQKKEYPNNDPQKVIVILQHIDNAQVYNITYISAALNTLTMRVDARTGELVFHKLMPLMEYKQS
;
A
#
# COMPACT_ATOMS: atom_id res chain seq x y z
N MET A 1 -12.49 -5.58 3.82
CA MET A 1 -11.89 -5.48 5.17
C MET A 1 -11.08 -4.19 5.29
N LYS A 2 -11.18 -3.47 6.40
CA LYS A 2 -10.37 -2.24 6.64
C LYS A 2 -8.92 -2.60 7.01
N PHE A 3 -7.98 -1.69 6.78
CA PHE A 3 -6.56 -1.93 7.10
C PHE A 3 -6.33 -2.31 8.58
N LYS A 4 -6.92 -1.55 9.52
CA LYS A 4 -6.78 -1.81 10.96
C LYS A 4 -7.37 -3.15 11.38
N GLU A 5 -8.44 -3.59 10.73
CA GLU A 5 -9.05 -4.91 10.96
C GLU A 5 -8.12 -6.02 10.48
N ALA A 6 -7.53 -5.87 9.29
CA ALA A 6 -6.55 -6.80 8.74
C ALA A 6 -5.29 -6.88 9.63
N LEU A 7 -4.79 -5.74 10.08
CA LEU A 7 -3.64 -5.67 10.96
C LEU A 7 -3.93 -6.35 12.30
N HIS A 8 -5.06 -6.04 12.94
CA HIS A 8 -5.46 -6.68 14.19
C HIS A 8 -5.62 -8.20 14.03
N LYS A 9 -6.15 -8.65 12.89
CA LYS A 9 -6.24 -10.07 12.59
C LYS A 9 -4.87 -10.73 12.45
N LEU A 10 -3.96 -10.09 11.72
CA LEU A 10 -2.58 -10.55 11.56
C LEU A 10 -1.88 -10.65 12.92
N GLU A 11 -1.95 -9.60 13.73
CA GLU A 11 -1.30 -9.54 15.04
C GLU A 11 -1.84 -10.58 16.02
N ASN A 12 -3.05 -11.08 15.80
CA ASN A 12 -3.65 -12.15 16.59
C ASN A 12 -3.39 -13.57 16.07
N ASP A 13 -2.91 -13.71 14.84
CA ASP A 13 -2.61 -15.00 14.23
C ASP A 13 -1.43 -15.71 14.93
N HIS A 14 -1.56 -17.02 15.13
CA HIS A 14 -0.55 -17.81 15.82
C HIS A 14 0.77 -17.86 15.04
N GLY A 15 0.70 -18.08 13.72
CA GLY A 15 1.89 -18.13 12.85
C GLY A 15 2.62 -16.80 12.85
N PHE A 16 1.88 -15.70 12.77
CA PHE A 16 2.46 -14.36 12.87
C PHE A 16 3.11 -14.11 14.23
N LYS A 17 2.47 -14.47 15.35
CA LYS A 17 3.06 -14.30 16.70
C LYS A 17 4.38 -15.06 16.84
N GLU A 18 4.46 -16.29 16.35
CA GLU A 18 5.70 -17.07 16.35
C GLU A 18 6.77 -16.47 15.43
N TRP A 19 6.37 -15.95 14.27
CA TRP A 19 7.27 -15.21 13.40
C TRP A 19 7.79 -13.93 14.09
N ARG A 20 6.91 -13.14 14.71
CA ARG A 20 7.24 -11.88 15.36
C ARG A 20 8.23 -12.03 16.52
N LYS A 21 8.20 -13.15 17.24
CA LYS A 21 9.19 -13.49 18.27
C LYS A 21 10.61 -13.61 17.70
N LYS A 22 10.75 -14.11 16.47
CA LYS A 22 12.03 -14.25 15.76
C LYS A 22 12.45 -12.95 15.05
N HIS A 23 11.46 -12.11 14.74
CA HIS A 23 11.60 -10.85 14.00
C HIS A 23 11.12 -9.64 14.82
N PRO A 24 11.64 -9.41 16.06
CA PRO A 24 11.11 -8.39 16.96
C PRO A 24 11.44 -6.96 16.50
N LYS A 25 12.45 -6.79 15.64
CA LYS A 25 12.91 -5.49 15.13
C LYS A 25 12.28 -5.11 13.79
N ASP A 26 11.66 -6.06 13.09
CA ASP A 26 11.09 -5.79 11.78
C ASP A 26 10.00 -4.71 11.88
N ILE A 27 9.96 -3.84 10.90
CA ILE A 27 9.13 -2.63 10.94
C ILE A 27 7.90 -2.86 10.08
N LEU A 28 6.70 -2.60 10.59
CA LEU A 28 5.46 -2.59 9.78
C LEU A 28 5.61 -1.52 8.68
N ALA A 29 5.94 -1.93 7.47
CA ALA A 29 6.39 -1.03 6.41
C ALA A 29 5.23 -0.54 5.55
N HIS A 30 4.30 -1.44 5.22
CA HIS A 30 3.19 -1.09 4.33
C HIS A 30 1.95 -1.98 4.51
N GLY A 31 0.82 -1.47 4.04
CA GLY A 31 -0.33 -2.26 3.61
C GLY A 31 -0.53 -2.11 2.11
N PHE A 32 -0.63 -3.22 1.38
CA PHE A 32 -0.79 -3.25 -0.06
C PHE A 32 -2.11 -3.93 -0.44
N MET A 33 -2.82 -3.36 -1.40
CA MET A 33 -3.94 -4.01 -2.07
C MET A 33 -3.90 -3.74 -3.57
N MET A 34 -4.41 -4.70 -4.31
CA MET A 34 -4.63 -4.59 -5.74
C MET A 34 -6.12 -4.79 -5.97
N LEU A 35 -6.77 -3.76 -6.49
CA LEU A 35 -8.20 -3.76 -6.76
C LEU A 35 -8.38 -4.01 -8.27
N GLU A 36 -8.94 -5.16 -8.57
CA GLU A 36 -9.41 -5.54 -9.90
C GLU A 36 -10.92 -5.84 -9.79
N GLN A 37 -11.65 -5.82 -10.90
CA GLN A 37 -13.11 -6.04 -10.92
C GLN A 37 -13.56 -7.37 -10.26
N THR A 38 -12.63 -8.30 -10.02
CA THR A 38 -12.87 -9.65 -9.50
C THR A 38 -12.20 -9.96 -8.16
N ASN A 39 -11.38 -9.07 -7.58
CA ASN A 39 -10.60 -9.35 -6.36
C ASN A 39 -10.47 -8.09 -5.50
N LEU A 40 -11.24 -8.00 -4.42
CA LEU A 40 -11.18 -6.90 -3.43
C LEU A 40 -10.77 -7.34 -2.03
N ASP A 41 -10.38 -8.60 -1.83
CA ASP A 41 -10.73 -9.23 -0.55
C ASP A 41 -9.59 -9.40 0.44
N PHE A 42 -8.37 -8.93 0.15
CA PHE A 42 -7.28 -9.11 1.11
C PHE A 42 -6.17 -8.07 1.06
N TRP A 43 -5.66 -7.79 2.25
CA TRP A 43 -4.48 -6.97 2.46
C TRP A 43 -3.22 -7.83 2.39
N HIS A 44 -2.20 -7.32 1.71
CA HIS A 44 -0.83 -7.73 1.96
C HIS A 44 -0.22 -6.77 2.97
N ILE A 45 0.23 -7.27 4.12
CA ILE A 45 0.86 -6.45 5.15
C ILE A 45 2.35 -6.81 5.19
N GLY A 46 3.20 -5.82 4.91
CA GLY A 46 4.65 -6.02 4.80
C GLY A 46 5.38 -5.57 6.05
N TYR A 47 6.28 -6.43 6.54
CA TYR A 47 7.24 -6.10 7.58
C TYR A 47 8.66 -6.10 7.00
N TYR A 48 9.40 -5.02 7.25
CA TYR A 48 10.74 -4.79 6.73
C TYR A 48 11.82 -5.15 7.74
N ASP A 49 12.75 -6.00 7.33
CA ASP A 49 13.99 -6.32 8.03
C ASP A 49 15.12 -5.42 7.49
N GLU A 50 15.55 -4.46 8.31
CA GLU A 50 16.65 -3.53 7.97
C GLU A 50 18.01 -4.24 7.87
N THR A 51 18.18 -5.38 8.53
CA THR A 51 19.46 -6.13 8.53
C THR A 51 19.61 -6.97 7.27
N ALA A 52 18.54 -7.64 6.84
CA ALA A 52 18.53 -8.43 5.61
C ALA A 52 18.20 -7.61 4.35
N ASP A 53 17.71 -6.38 4.53
CA ASP A 53 17.13 -5.51 3.49
C ASP A 53 15.98 -6.16 2.70
N LYS A 54 15.10 -6.85 3.43
CA LYS A 54 13.99 -7.63 2.85
C LYS A 54 12.66 -7.31 3.48
N ILE A 55 11.59 -7.59 2.74
CA ILE A 55 10.22 -7.55 3.25
C ILE A 55 9.67 -8.97 3.35
N THR A 56 9.11 -9.29 4.51
CA THR A 56 8.19 -10.42 4.67
C THR A 56 6.76 -9.89 4.57
N SER A 57 5.98 -10.42 3.63
CA SER A 57 4.59 -10.00 3.40
C SER A 57 3.61 -11.05 3.90
N PHE A 58 2.50 -10.60 4.47
CA PHE A 58 1.43 -11.46 4.96
C PHE A 58 0.15 -11.18 4.19
N GLU A 59 -0.41 -12.20 3.56
CA GLU A 59 -1.74 -12.16 2.95
C GLU A 59 -2.80 -12.36 4.03
N VAL A 60 -3.65 -11.35 4.22
CA VAL A 60 -4.68 -11.33 5.26
C VAL A 60 -6.06 -11.28 4.60
N THR A 61 -6.70 -12.44 4.58
CA THR A 61 -8.07 -12.64 4.07
C THR A 61 -9.05 -12.81 5.23
N ASP A 62 -10.35 -12.87 4.96
CA ASP A 62 -11.36 -13.25 5.96
C ASP A 62 -11.18 -14.68 6.51
N LYS A 63 -10.52 -15.57 5.78
CA LYS A 63 -10.41 -17.00 6.16
C LYS A 63 -9.08 -17.38 6.78
N LYS A 64 -7.98 -16.74 6.37
CA LYS A 64 -6.61 -17.15 6.73
C LYS A 64 -5.63 -16.00 6.67
N VAL A 65 -4.52 -16.18 7.39
CA VAL A 65 -3.27 -15.43 7.26
C VAL A 65 -2.23 -16.36 6.63
N VAL A 66 -1.52 -15.88 5.60
CA VAL A 66 -0.44 -16.64 4.94
C VAL A 66 0.80 -15.75 4.87
N ALA A 67 1.93 -16.26 5.35
CA ALA A 67 3.22 -15.61 5.21
C ALA A 67 3.83 -15.97 3.85
N ASN A 68 4.32 -14.97 3.13
CA ASN A 68 5.10 -15.14 1.91
C ASN A 68 6.59 -15.15 2.22
N GLU A 69 7.39 -15.71 1.30
CA GLU A 69 8.84 -15.72 1.45
C GLU A 69 9.39 -14.28 1.42
N PRO A 70 10.49 -14.00 2.16
CA PRO A 70 11.11 -12.68 2.16
C PRO A 70 11.60 -12.29 0.77
N THR A 71 11.16 -11.13 0.29
CA THR A 71 11.53 -10.58 -1.02
C THR A 71 12.39 -9.33 -0.87
N ASP A 72 13.22 -9.06 -1.87
CA ASP A 72 13.98 -7.81 -1.95
C ASP A 72 13.03 -6.61 -2.04
N ILE A 73 13.41 -5.51 -1.39
CA ILE A 73 12.63 -4.28 -1.41
C ILE A 73 13.04 -3.40 -2.60
N PHE A 74 12.06 -2.93 -3.36
CA PHE A 74 12.31 -1.94 -4.40
C PHE A 74 12.30 -0.53 -3.79
N LYS A 75 13.47 -0.08 -3.32
CA LYS A 75 13.67 1.26 -2.74
C LYS A 75 14.80 1.99 -3.45
N ARG A 76 14.82 3.33 -3.34
CA ARG A 76 16.00 4.11 -3.74
C ARG A 76 17.14 3.83 -2.76
N PRO A 77 18.42 3.83 -3.19
CA PRO A 77 19.56 3.47 -2.33
C PRO A 77 19.64 4.23 -0.99
N GLU A 78 19.17 5.48 -0.96
CA GLU A 78 19.20 6.34 0.24
C GLU A 78 17.85 6.45 0.97
N ALA A 79 16.80 5.79 0.46
CA ALA A 79 15.49 5.87 1.08
C ALA A 79 15.43 5.02 2.35
N LYS A 80 15.19 5.67 3.49
CA LYS A 80 14.90 4.98 4.74
C LYS A 80 13.45 4.54 4.78
N ILE A 81 13.21 3.28 5.13
CA ILE A 81 11.85 2.77 5.35
C ILE A 81 11.40 3.21 6.73
N MET A 82 10.31 3.96 6.77
CA MET A 82 9.65 4.37 8.01
C MET A 82 8.43 3.50 8.25
N GLY A 83 8.28 3.04 9.50
CA GLY A 83 7.15 2.20 9.87
C GLY A 83 5.83 2.95 9.90
N LEU A 84 4.76 2.28 9.50
CA LEU A 84 3.41 2.74 9.75
C LEU A 84 3.15 2.80 11.27
N THR A 85 2.42 3.84 11.64
CA THR A 85 1.86 4.10 12.96
C THR A 85 0.34 3.99 12.80
N PRO A 86 -0.26 2.82 13.06
CA PRO A 86 -1.68 2.57 12.81
C PRO A 86 -2.61 3.56 13.51
N GLU A 87 -2.18 4.10 14.66
CA GLU A 87 -2.95 5.04 15.48
C GLU A 87 -3.18 6.38 14.77
N THR A 88 -2.27 6.81 13.90
CA THR A 88 -2.37 8.09 13.19
C THR A 88 -3.19 8.01 11.90
N ILE A 89 -3.51 6.80 11.43
CA ILE A 89 -4.34 6.56 10.25
C ILE A 89 -5.80 6.79 10.65
N SER A 90 -6.41 7.83 10.10
CA SER A 90 -7.80 8.21 10.40
C SER A 90 -8.73 8.02 9.20
N VAL A 91 -8.18 8.08 7.99
CA VAL A 91 -8.92 7.94 6.74
C VAL A 91 -9.02 6.47 6.39
N GLU A 92 -10.21 6.03 5.98
CA GLU A 92 -10.39 4.68 5.47
C GLU A 92 -10.03 4.62 3.99
N LEU A 93 -9.62 3.43 3.51
CA LEU A 93 -9.27 3.29 2.09
C LEU A 93 -10.44 3.68 1.17
N ALA A 94 -11.68 3.39 1.55
CA ALA A 94 -12.85 3.76 0.76
C ALA A 94 -12.92 5.28 0.52
N ASP A 95 -12.65 6.09 1.55
CA ASP A 95 -12.66 7.55 1.46
C ASP A 95 -11.48 8.07 0.62
N ALA A 96 -10.30 7.45 0.77
CA ALA A 96 -9.15 7.79 -0.05
C ALA A 96 -9.37 7.45 -1.53
N LEU A 97 -10.04 6.33 -1.81
CA LEU A 97 -10.44 5.94 -3.17
C LEU A 97 -11.45 6.93 -3.75
N ASP A 98 -12.50 7.29 -2.99
CA ASP A 98 -13.49 8.30 -3.42
C ASP A 98 -12.83 9.64 -3.73
N THR A 99 -11.94 10.12 -2.86
CA THR A 99 -11.16 11.35 -3.09
C THR A 99 -10.35 11.26 -4.40
N SER A 100 -9.68 10.13 -4.62
CA SER A 100 -8.84 9.93 -5.81
C SER A 100 -9.66 9.74 -7.10
N ASP A 101 -10.83 9.10 -7.02
CA ASP A 101 -11.78 8.93 -8.13
C ASP A 101 -12.39 10.27 -8.55
N GLN A 102 -12.87 11.07 -7.60
CA GLN A 102 -13.40 12.41 -7.86
C GLN A 102 -12.34 13.32 -8.52
N PHE A 103 -11.11 13.28 -8.01
CA PHE A 103 -10.00 14.05 -8.59
C PHE A 103 -9.65 13.56 -10.01
N GLN A 104 -9.52 12.25 -10.23
CA GLN A 104 -9.21 11.70 -11.55
C GLN A 104 -10.29 12.04 -12.57
N LYS A 105 -11.58 11.90 -12.23
CA LYS A 105 -12.69 12.24 -13.14
C LYS A 105 -12.70 13.71 -13.52
N LYS A 106 -12.27 14.60 -12.62
CA LYS A 106 -12.21 16.04 -12.86
C LYS A 106 -11.00 16.45 -13.70
N GLU A 107 -9.81 16.02 -13.30
CA GLU A 107 -8.54 16.52 -13.89
C GLU A 107 -8.03 15.64 -15.03
N TYR A 108 -8.40 14.35 -15.05
CA TYR A 108 -7.94 13.36 -16.02
C TYR A 108 -9.07 12.48 -16.57
N PRO A 109 -10.16 13.06 -17.11
CA PRO A 109 -11.39 12.32 -17.49
C PRO A 109 -11.20 11.21 -18.54
N ASN A 110 -10.10 11.22 -19.30
CA ASN A 110 -9.80 10.20 -20.30
C ASN A 110 -8.88 9.07 -19.78
N ASN A 111 -8.62 9.01 -18.47
CA ASN A 111 -7.71 8.05 -17.85
C ASN A 111 -8.43 7.16 -16.82
N ASP A 112 -9.59 6.63 -17.20
CA ASP A 112 -10.34 5.72 -16.35
C ASP A 112 -9.50 4.48 -15.98
N PRO A 113 -9.43 4.12 -14.69
CA PRO A 113 -8.63 3.00 -14.23
C PRO A 113 -9.25 1.67 -14.69
N GLN A 114 -8.42 0.82 -15.28
CA GLN A 114 -8.71 -0.62 -15.46
C GLN A 114 -8.25 -1.43 -14.25
N LYS A 115 -7.22 -0.92 -13.56
CA LYS A 115 -6.62 -1.55 -12.39
C LYS A 115 -6.18 -0.47 -11.41
N VAL A 116 -6.39 -0.72 -10.13
CA VAL A 116 -6.00 0.19 -9.05
C VAL A 116 -5.04 -0.55 -8.11
N ILE A 117 -3.87 0.03 -7.90
CA ILE A 117 -2.89 -0.47 -6.93
C ILE A 117 -2.86 0.52 -5.78
N VAL A 118 -2.97 0.03 -4.55
CA VAL A 118 -2.94 0.88 -3.36
C VAL A 118 -1.85 0.41 -2.43
N ILE A 119 -0.99 1.35 -2.03
CA ILE A 119 0.03 1.12 -1.01
C ILE A 119 -0.14 2.17 0.08
N LEU A 120 -0.60 1.74 1.25
CA LEU A 120 -0.51 2.50 2.48
C LEU A 120 0.92 2.38 3.00
N GLN A 121 1.67 3.48 3.01
CA GLN A 121 3.08 3.51 3.40
C GLN A 121 3.48 4.92 3.86
N HIS A 122 4.66 5.03 4.46
CA HIS A 122 5.32 6.33 4.58
C HIS A 122 5.96 6.73 3.24
N ILE A 123 5.70 7.95 2.80
CA ILE A 123 6.51 8.64 1.80
C ILE A 123 6.93 9.97 2.40
N ASP A 124 8.24 10.21 2.43
CA ASP A 124 8.86 11.29 3.18
C ASP A 124 8.40 11.23 4.65
N ASN A 125 7.83 12.31 5.21
CA ASN A 125 7.36 12.37 6.60
C ASN A 125 5.85 12.17 6.75
N ALA A 126 5.15 11.65 5.72
CA ALA A 126 3.70 11.49 5.73
C ALA A 126 3.29 10.02 5.47
N GLN A 127 2.27 9.56 6.19
CA GLN A 127 1.58 8.32 5.87
C GLN A 127 0.52 8.60 4.81
N VAL A 128 0.63 7.94 3.67
CA VAL A 128 -0.25 8.17 2.54
C VAL A 128 -0.80 6.87 2.01
N TYR A 129 -2.02 6.94 1.49
CA TYR A 129 -2.49 6.00 0.47
C TYR A 129 -1.88 6.42 -0.87
N ASN A 130 -0.83 5.73 -1.29
CA ASN A 130 -0.25 5.86 -2.63
C ASN A 130 -1.06 5.00 -3.60
N ILE A 131 -1.96 5.63 -4.33
CA ILE A 131 -2.95 5.03 -5.21
C ILE A 131 -2.46 5.19 -6.66
N THR A 132 -2.25 4.09 -7.36
CA THR A 132 -1.84 4.09 -8.76
C THR A 132 -2.97 3.52 -9.61
N TYR A 133 -3.51 4.35 -10.48
CA TYR A 133 -4.49 3.98 -11.50
C TYR A 133 -3.75 3.62 -12.79
N ILE A 134 -4.03 2.45 -13.32
CA ILE A 134 -3.53 2.02 -14.64
C ILE A 134 -4.72 2.08 -15.60
N SER A 135 -4.63 2.99 -16.57
CA SER A 135 -5.69 3.21 -17.55
C SER A 135 -5.57 2.28 -18.78
N ALA A 136 -6.65 2.19 -19.56
CA ALA A 136 -6.65 1.44 -20.82
C ALA A 136 -5.67 2.01 -21.86
N ALA A 137 -5.38 3.31 -21.80
CA ALA A 137 -4.38 3.99 -22.63
C ALA A 137 -2.93 3.71 -22.19
N LEU A 138 -2.72 2.78 -21.24
CA LEU A 138 -1.44 2.46 -20.63
C LEU A 138 -0.75 3.67 -19.99
N ASN A 139 -1.53 4.63 -19.47
CA ASN A 139 -1.02 5.65 -18.56
C ASN A 139 -1.19 5.18 -17.12
N THR A 140 -0.23 5.59 -16.29
CA THR A 140 -0.28 5.48 -14.83
C THR A 140 -0.59 6.85 -14.24
N LEU A 141 -1.66 6.95 -13.47
CA LEU A 141 -1.94 8.10 -12.62
C LEU A 141 -1.64 7.71 -11.18
N THR A 142 -0.53 8.20 -10.64
CA THR A 142 -0.21 8.04 -9.21
C THR A 142 -0.78 9.21 -8.45
N MET A 143 -1.50 8.95 -7.37
CA MET A 143 -2.11 9.91 -6.46
C MET A 143 -1.73 9.55 -5.04
N ARG A 144 -1.42 10.53 -4.19
CA ARG A 144 -1.18 10.30 -2.76
C ARG A 144 -2.21 11.05 -1.95
N VAL A 145 -2.97 10.29 -1.18
CA VAL A 145 -3.95 10.83 -0.23
C VAL A 145 -3.38 10.68 1.17
N ASP A 146 -3.31 11.77 1.93
CA ASP A 146 -2.85 11.75 3.32
C ASP A 146 -3.77 10.85 4.16
N ALA A 147 -3.20 9.86 4.83
CA ALA A 147 -3.94 8.84 5.57
C ALA A 147 -4.54 9.36 6.90
N ARG A 148 -4.20 10.59 7.30
CA ARG A 148 -4.75 11.28 8.47
C ARG A 148 -5.81 12.30 8.08
N THR A 149 -5.59 13.11 7.04
CA THR A 149 -6.48 14.22 6.67
C THR A 149 -7.43 13.89 5.52
N GLY A 150 -7.08 12.95 4.66
CA GLY A 150 -7.85 12.58 3.47
C GLY A 150 -7.59 13.51 2.29
N GLU A 151 -6.67 14.46 2.44
CA GLU A 151 -6.34 15.41 1.39
C GLU A 151 -5.42 14.78 0.34
N LEU A 152 -5.66 15.10 -0.93
CA LEU A 152 -4.75 14.77 -2.01
C LEU A 152 -3.51 15.67 -1.93
N VAL A 153 -2.36 15.09 -1.62
CA VAL A 153 -1.09 15.83 -1.44
C VAL A 153 -0.14 15.71 -2.64
N PHE A 154 -0.43 14.81 -3.58
CA PHE A 154 0.38 14.61 -4.78
C PHE A 154 -0.41 13.93 -5.88
N HIS A 155 -0.13 14.27 -7.13
CA HIS A 155 -0.55 13.49 -8.30
C HIS A 155 0.50 13.55 -9.42
N LYS A 156 0.58 12.49 -10.24
CA LYS A 156 1.43 12.43 -11.42
C LYS A 156 0.86 11.47 -12.46
N LEU A 157 0.63 11.95 -13.67
CA LEU A 157 0.29 11.14 -14.84
C LEU A 157 1.57 10.86 -15.64
N MET A 158 1.83 9.60 -15.97
CA MET A 158 2.95 9.19 -16.84
C MET A 158 2.55 8.02 -17.73
N PRO A 159 3.02 7.94 -18.98
CA PRO A 159 2.93 6.72 -19.77
C PRO A 159 3.66 5.55 -19.08
N LEU A 160 3.06 4.36 -19.06
CA LEU A 160 3.63 3.18 -18.41
C LEU A 160 5.01 2.81 -19.00
N MET A 161 5.23 3.08 -20.28
CA MET A 161 6.49 2.78 -20.96
C MET A 161 7.68 3.64 -20.49
N GLU A 162 7.43 4.78 -19.85
CA GLU A 162 8.49 5.67 -19.34
C GLU A 162 9.15 5.13 -18.06
N TYR A 163 8.61 4.08 -17.43
CA TYR A 163 9.22 3.43 -16.25
C TYR A 163 10.56 2.72 -16.55
N LYS A 164 10.94 2.53 -17.82
CA LYS A 164 12.19 1.85 -18.21
C LYS A 164 13.48 2.68 -18.09
N GLN A 165 13.44 3.91 -17.57
CA GLN A 165 14.60 4.82 -17.56
C GLN A 165 15.08 5.31 -16.19
N SER A 166 14.69 4.66 -15.09
CA SER A 166 15.19 5.00 -13.73
C SER A 166 15.86 3.83 -13.04
#